data_AF-A0ABD2L4N8-F1
#
_entry.id   AF-A0ABD2L4N8-F1
#
_cell.length_a   1.000
_cell.length_b   1.000
_cell.length_c   1.000
_cell.angle_alpha   90.00
_cell.angle_beta   90.00
_cell.angle_gamma   90.00
#
_symmetry.space_group_name_H-M   'P 1'
#
loop_
_entity.id
_entity.type
_entity.pdbx_description
1 polymer ?
#
loop_
_entity_poly.entity_id
_entity_poly.type
_entity_poly.pdbx_seq_one_letter_code
_entity_poly.pdbx_strand_id
1 'polypeptide(L)'
;MGSSNTKIKKCGQIEDAEQIRIDSAPLHCPICLGIFRKAPEVLPCGHSHCNDCLRRVESYARRDSPSRDSQISIECSLCRARCPLNRQRTKNYAIEAIIESLSTINEADDPTNEIIAGKNIAIKRLEQNERELEGQIKELEAKVERTTRTALLVFGLAIAYFGLRVILWVTQSGVTI
;
A
#
# COMPACT_ATOMS: atom_id res chain seq x y z
N MET A 1 -28.34 -33.19 -14.16
CA MET A 1 -27.07 -33.88 -14.50
C MET A 1 -26.07 -32.82 -14.91
N GLY A 2 -25.24 -32.33 -13.98
CA GLY A 2 -24.23 -31.30 -14.24
C GLY A 2 -22.86 -31.95 -14.35
N SER A 3 -22.31 -31.99 -15.56
CA SER A 3 -21.00 -32.60 -15.85
C SER A 3 -19.87 -31.66 -15.40
N SER A 4 -19.19 -32.01 -14.32
CA SER A 4 -17.95 -31.35 -13.90
C SER A 4 -16.81 -31.77 -14.83
N ASN A 5 -16.30 -30.83 -15.63
CA ASN A 5 -15.24 -31.05 -16.60
C ASN A 5 -13.88 -30.93 -15.91
N THR A 6 -13.36 -32.04 -15.38
CA THR A 6 -12.06 -32.07 -14.69
C THR A 6 -10.94 -32.19 -15.72
N LYS A 7 -10.33 -31.06 -16.07
CA LYS A 7 -9.15 -31.00 -16.95
C LYS A 7 -7.95 -31.60 -16.19
N ILE A 8 -7.66 -32.88 -16.43
CA ILE A 8 -6.48 -33.55 -15.86
C ILE A 8 -5.24 -32.90 -16.50
N LYS A 9 -4.48 -32.14 -15.71
CA LYS A 9 -3.19 -31.58 -16.14
C LYS A 9 -2.16 -32.71 -16.21
N LYS A 10 -1.51 -32.87 -17.36
CA LYS A 10 -0.40 -33.81 -17.59
C LYS A 10 0.73 -33.50 -16.59
N CYS A 11 1.22 -34.50 -15.87
CA CYS A 11 2.42 -34.36 -15.03
C CYS A 11 3.64 -34.44 -15.94
N GLY A 12 4.47 -33.38 -15.97
CA GLY A 12 5.74 -33.38 -16.72
C GLY A 12 6.84 -34.09 -15.93
N GLN A 13 7.78 -34.74 -16.61
CA GLN A 13 9.03 -35.20 -16.00
C GLN A 13 9.88 -33.98 -15.63
N ILE A 14 10.43 -33.96 -14.41
CA ILE A 14 11.02 -32.77 -13.77
C ILE A 14 12.54 -32.94 -13.52
N GLU A 15 13.12 -34.08 -13.88
CA GLU A 15 14.45 -34.51 -13.38
C GLU A 15 15.63 -33.62 -13.84
N ASP A 16 15.52 -32.93 -14.97
CA ASP A 16 16.57 -32.06 -15.53
C ASP A 16 16.14 -30.59 -15.73
N ALA A 17 15.07 -30.14 -15.05
CA ALA A 17 14.56 -28.79 -15.23
C ALA A 17 15.40 -27.76 -14.45
N GLU A 18 16.03 -26.82 -15.16
CA GLU A 18 16.76 -25.68 -14.56
C GLU A 18 15.83 -24.76 -13.74
N GLN A 19 14.57 -24.61 -14.17
CA GLN A 19 13.55 -23.82 -13.47
C GLN A 19 12.17 -24.48 -13.56
N ILE A 20 11.47 -24.56 -12.42
CA ILE A 20 10.11 -25.10 -12.33
C ILE A 20 9.17 -23.97 -11.90
N ARG A 21 8.15 -23.69 -12.71
CA ARG A 21 7.08 -22.75 -12.36
C ARG A 21 5.91 -23.50 -11.75
N ILE A 22 5.57 -23.15 -10.50
CA ILE A 22 4.45 -23.73 -9.77
C ILE A 22 3.45 -22.61 -9.47
N ASP A 23 2.16 -22.92 -9.55
CA ASP A 23 1.12 -22.03 -9.03
C ASP A 23 1.34 -21.83 -7.53
N SER A 24 1.32 -20.59 -7.04
CA SER A 24 1.52 -20.31 -5.62
C SER A 24 0.29 -20.65 -4.78
N ALA A 25 -0.90 -20.79 -5.38
CA ALA A 25 -2.14 -21.05 -4.65
C ALA A 25 -2.10 -22.21 -3.64
N PRO A 26 -1.44 -23.36 -3.90
CA PRO A 26 -1.30 -24.46 -2.93
C PRO A 26 -0.43 -24.11 -1.71
N LEU A 27 0.38 -23.05 -1.81
CA LEU A 27 1.24 -22.55 -0.73
C LEU A 27 0.56 -21.47 0.12
N HIS A 28 -0.72 -21.18 -0.13
CA HIS A 28 -1.47 -20.18 0.63
C HIS A 28 -2.23 -20.82 1.79
N CYS A 29 -2.19 -20.15 2.94
CA CYS A 29 -2.99 -20.52 4.10
C CYS A 29 -4.46 -20.14 3.89
N PRO A 30 -5.41 -21.07 4.07
CA PRO A 30 -6.83 -20.80 3.83
C PRO A 30 -7.48 -19.90 4.89
N ILE A 31 -6.76 -19.54 5.96
CA ILE A 31 -7.26 -18.64 7.01
C ILE A 31 -6.80 -17.20 6.75
N CYS A 32 -5.50 -16.97 6.53
CA CYS A 32 -4.97 -15.62 6.31
C CYS A 32 -4.83 -15.24 4.83
N LEU A 33 -5.08 -16.18 3.91
CA LEU A 33 -5.01 -16.02 2.45
C LEU A 33 -3.65 -15.62 1.86
N GLY A 34 -2.64 -15.39 2.71
CA GLY A 34 -1.24 -15.24 2.32
C GLY A 34 -0.49 -16.58 2.28
N ILE A 35 0.73 -16.54 1.73
CA ILE A 35 1.68 -17.66 1.73
C ILE A 35 1.89 -18.18 3.16
N PHE A 36 2.04 -19.50 3.33
CA PHE A 36 2.29 -20.09 4.64
C PHE A 36 3.51 -19.46 5.33
N ARG A 37 3.38 -19.22 6.63
CA ARG A 37 4.53 -18.86 7.48
C ARG A 37 5.36 -20.11 7.78
N LYS A 38 6.59 -19.90 8.26
CA LYS A 38 7.54 -20.94 8.65
C LYS A 38 6.88 -22.11 9.40
N ALA A 39 7.10 -23.33 8.91
CA ALA A 39 6.60 -24.57 9.49
C ALA A 39 5.08 -24.57 9.80
N PRO A 40 4.19 -24.48 8.80
CA PRO A 40 2.75 -24.51 9.05
C PRO A 40 2.35 -25.83 9.72
N GLU A 41 1.31 -25.79 10.53
CA GLU A 41 0.83 -26.94 11.30
C GLU A 41 -0.19 -27.73 10.49
N VAL A 42 -0.08 -29.06 10.56
CA VAL A 42 -0.96 -30.02 9.88
C VAL A 42 -2.04 -30.47 10.86
N LEU A 43 -3.30 -30.25 10.47
CA LEU A 43 -4.44 -30.82 11.18
C LEU A 43 -4.53 -32.33 10.94
N PRO A 44 -5.19 -33.11 11.81
CA PRO A 44 -5.41 -34.55 11.61
C PRO A 44 -6.08 -34.92 10.28
N CYS A 45 -6.80 -33.99 9.65
CA CYS A 45 -7.36 -34.17 8.31
C CYS A 45 -6.35 -33.98 7.16
N GLY A 46 -5.08 -33.71 7.44
CA GLY A 46 -4.00 -33.54 6.47
C GLY A 46 -3.81 -32.11 5.93
N HIS A 47 -4.73 -31.19 6.22
CA HIS A 47 -4.62 -29.80 5.77
C HIS A 47 -3.69 -28.97 6.64
N SER A 48 -2.89 -28.10 6.01
CA SER A 48 -1.92 -27.23 6.67
C SER A 48 -2.47 -25.81 6.90
N HIS A 49 -2.10 -25.21 8.03
CA HIS A 49 -2.47 -23.85 8.43
C HIS A 49 -1.29 -23.16 9.13
N CYS A 50 -1.19 -21.84 9.05
CA CYS A 50 -0.16 -21.11 9.82
C CYS A 50 -0.35 -21.34 11.32
N ASN A 51 0.76 -21.47 12.07
CA ASN A 51 0.73 -21.65 13.53
C ASN A 51 -0.11 -20.57 14.23
N ASP A 52 0.10 -19.30 13.86
CA ASP A 52 -0.64 -18.17 14.42
C ASP A 52 -2.13 -18.19 14.08
N CYS A 53 -2.48 -18.71 12.90
CA CYS A 53 -3.87 -18.84 12.48
C CYS A 53 -4.59 -19.89 13.32
N LEU A 54 -3.98 -21.07 13.52
CA LEU A 54 -4.57 -22.10 14.38
C LEU A 54 -4.65 -21.65 15.84
N ARG A 55 -3.64 -20.95 16.37
CA ARG A 55 -3.69 -20.39 17.73
C ARG A 55 -4.86 -19.41 17.91
N ARG A 56 -5.14 -18.57 16.91
CA ARG A 56 -6.29 -17.67 16.95
C ARG A 56 -7.61 -18.45 16.96
N VAL A 57 -7.78 -19.42 16.06
CA VAL A 57 -8.99 -20.26 16.02
C VAL A 57 -9.19 -21.00 17.35
N GLU A 58 -8.12 -21.58 17.91
CA GLU A 58 -8.14 -22.21 19.23
C GLU A 58 -8.56 -21.24 20.34
N SER A 59 -8.05 -20.01 20.31
CA SER A 59 -8.40 -18.99 21.30
C SER A 59 -9.87 -18.57 21.25
N TYR A 60 -10.47 -18.54 20.06
CA TYR A 60 -11.91 -18.30 19.90
C TYR A 60 -12.73 -19.50 20.39
N ALA A 61 -12.36 -20.71 20.00
CA ALA A 61 -13.05 -21.94 20.43
C ALA A 61 -13.06 -22.10 21.97
N ARG A 62 -11.98 -21.70 22.66
CA ARG A 62 -11.91 -21.70 24.14
C ARG A 62 -12.82 -20.67 24.81
N ARG A 63 -13.11 -19.54 24.15
CA ARG A 63 -14.00 -18.52 24.71
C ARG A 63 -15.45 -18.99 24.68
N ASP A 64 -15.84 -19.70 23.63
CA ASP A 64 -17.20 -20.19 23.45
C ASP A 64 -17.51 -21.45 24.29
N SER A 65 -16.48 -22.18 24.73
CA SER A 65 -16.60 -23.36 25.60
C SER A 65 -15.62 -23.30 26.78
N PRO A 66 -16.01 -22.69 27.93
CA PRO A 66 -15.13 -22.44 29.06
C PRO A 66 -14.82 -23.68 29.92
N SER A 67 -15.36 -24.85 29.58
CA SER A 67 -15.11 -26.11 30.29
C SER A 67 -13.66 -26.56 30.10
N ARG A 68 -12.84 -26.31 31.13
CA ARG A 68 -11.38 -26.51 31.16
C ARG A 68 -10.89 -27.93 30.86
N ASP A 69 -11.75 -28.94 31.01
CA ASP A 69 -11.41 -30.36 30.85
C ASP A 69 -11.85 -30.98 29.52
N SER A 70 -12.55 -30.23 28.66
CA SER A 70 -12.99 -30.78 27.37
C SER A 70 -11.90 -30.70 26.30
N GLN A 71 -11.70 -31.80 25.58
CA GLN A 71 -10.81 -31.84 24.41
C GLN A 71 -11.37 -30.90 23.34
N ILE A 72 -10.71 -29.76 23.15
CA ILE A 72 -11.15 -28.76 22.18
C ILE A 72 -10.94 -29.30 20.78
N SER A 73 -11.98 -29.24 19.96
CA SER A 73 -11.93 -29.56 18.54
C SER A 73 -12.26 -28.31 17.72
N ILE A 74 -11.63 -28.20 16.55
CA ILE A 74 -11.89 -27.12 15.59
C ILE A 74 -12.29 -27.72 14.25
N GLU A 75 -13.05 -26.98 13.46
CA GLU A 75 -13.40 -27.38 12.11
C GLU A 75 -12.35 -26.88 11.11
N CYS A 76 -11.84 -27.77 10.27
CA CYS A 76 -10.89 -27.40 9.22
C CYS A 76 -11.55 -26.46 8.20
N SER A 77 -10.94 -25.31 7.89
CA SER A 77 -11.50 -24.35 6.93
C SER A 77 -11.57 -24.86 5.48
N LEU A 78 -10.83 -25.93 5.15
CA LEU A 78 -10.81 -26.51 3.80
C LEU A 78 -11.83 -27.65 3.62
N CYS A 79 -11.88 -28.58 4.56
CA CYS A 79 -12.72 -29.79 4.44
C CYS A 79 -13.81 -29.91 5.51
N ARG A 80 -13.89 -28.98 6.46
CA ARG A 80 -14.81 -28.96 7.61
C ARG A 80 -14.73 -30.16 8.56
N ALA A 81 -13.74 -31.03 8.40
CA ALA A 81 -13.49 -32.11 9.34
C ALA A 81 -13.23 -31.57 10.75
N ARG A 82 -13.86 -32.18 11.75
CA ARG A 82 -13.60 -31.88 13.17
C ARG A 82 -12.24 -32.45 13.56
N CYS A 83 -11.34 -31.55 13.87
CA CYS A 83 -9.94 -31.83 14.18
C CYS A 83 -9.72 -31.63 15.68
N PRO A 84 -9.43 -32.69 16.45
CA PRO A 84 -9.04 -32.51 17.84
C PRO A 84 -7.72 -31.74 17.91
N LEU A 85 -7.69 -30.67 18.71
CA LEU A 85 -6.47 -29.91 18.97
C LEU A 85 -5.67 -30.62 20.04
N ASN A 86 -4.56 -31.23 19.64
CA ASN A 86 -3.53 -31.70 20.57
C ASN A 86 -2.57 -30.53 20.89
N ARG A 87 -1.97 -30.55 22.09
CA ARG A 87 -0.89 -29.62 22.47
C ARG A 87 0.33 -29.75 21.54
N GLN A 88 0.57 -30.95 21.01
CA GLN A 88 1.62 -31.21 20.04
C GLN A 88 1.03 -31.31 18.64
N ARG A 89 1.10 -30.24 17.87
CA ARG A 89 0.68 -30.20 16.46
C ARG A 89 1.87 -30.53 15.56
N THR A 90 1.61 -31.36 14.55
CA THR A 90 2.63 -31.74 13.57
C THR A 90 2.95 -30.56 12.66
N LYS A 91 4.22 -30.29 12.43
CA LYS A 91 4.69 -29.24 11.50
C LYS A 91 4.95 -29.83 10.12
N ASN A 92 4.62 -29.07 9.08
CA ASN A 92 4.92 -29.40 7.69
C ASN A 92 6.21 -28.71 7.24
N TYR A 93 7.34 -29.37 7.52
CA TYR A 93 8.67 -28.87 7.13
C TYR A 93 8.90 -28.88 5.61
N ALA A 94 8.14 -29.69 4.86
CA ALA A 94 8.26 -29.69 3.40
C ALA A 94 7.76 -28.35 2.81
N ILE A 95 6.64 -27.82 3.29
CA ILE A 95 6.16 -26.49 2.87
C ILE A 95 7.18 -25.40 3.23
N GLU A 96 7.80 -25.49 4.40
CA GLU A 96 8.85 -24.56 4.81
C GLU A 96 10.06 -24.58 3.86
N ALA A 97 10.59 -25.77 3.55
CA ALA A 97 11.71 -25.93 2.62
C ALA A 97 11.37 -25.41 1.21
N ILE A 98 10.14 -25.65 0.73
CA ILE A 98 9.67 -25.12 -0.57
C ILE A 98 9.65 -23.60 -0.55
N ILE A 99 9.10 -22.98 0.50
CA ILE A 99 9.01 -21.52 0.60
C ILE A 99 10.39 -20.87 0.72
N GLU A 100 11.29 -21.47 1.49
CA GLU A 100 12.67 -21.01 1.60
C GLU A 100 13.37 -21.02 0.23
N SER A 101 13.21 -22.10 -0.53
CA SER A 101 13.76 -22.23 -1.88
C SER A 101 13.20 -21.18 -2.85
N LEU A 102 11.92 -20.79 -2.71
CA LEU A 102 11.32 -19.72 -3.52
C LEU A 102 11.85 -18.33 -3.13
N SER A 103 12.14 -18.09 -1.85
CA SER A 103 12.62 -16.80 -1.38
C SER A 103 14.03 -16.46 -1.89
N THR A 104 14.88 -17.47 -2.10
CA THR A 104 16.24 -17.30 -2.64
C THR A 104 16.25 -16.87 -4.11
N ILE A 105 15.19 -17.20 -4.87
CA ILE A 105 15.05 -16.84 -6.29
C ILE A 105 14.58 -15.38 -6.44
N ASN A 106 13.72 -14.90 -5.54
CA ASN A 106 13.22 -13.52 -5.59
C ASN A 106 14.31 -12.45 -5.32
N GLU A 107 15.40 -12.77 -4.62
CA GLU A 107 16.45 -11.77 -4.38
C GLU A 107 17.38 -11.54 -5.60
N ALA A 108 17.43 -12.50 -6.53
CA ALA A 108 18.32 -12.42 -7.70
C ALA A 108 17.64 -11.79 -8.94
N ASP A 109 16.32 -11.95 -9.11
CA ASP A 109 15.62 -11.64 -10.38
C ASP A 109 14.27 -10.90 -10.20
N ASP A 110 14.10 -10.02 -9.20
CA ASP A 110 12.81 -9.32 -9.03
C ASP A 110 12.68 -8.08 -9.95
N PRO A 111 11.91 -8.13 -11.05
CA PRO A 111 11.65 -6.97 -11.90
C PRO A 111 10.94 -5.84 -11.16
N THR A 112 10.37 -6.09 -9.98
CA THR A 112 9.78 -5.02 -9.17
C THR A 112 10.85 -4.07 -8.62
N ASN A 113 12.10 -4.50 -8.40
CA ASN A 113 13.16 -3.60 -7.95
C ASN A 113 13.52 -2.53 -9.00
N GLU A 114 13.56 -2.88 -10.28
CA GLU A 114 13.78 -1.90 -11.36
C GLU A 114 12.58 -0.96 -11.51
N ILE A 115 11.35 -1.48 -11.41
CA ILE A 115 10.12 -0.68 -11.47
C ILE A 115 10.05 0.28 -10.27
N ILE A 116 10.40 -0.19 -9.06
CA ILE A 116 10.46 0.62 -7.84
C ILE A 116 11.56 1.70 -7.97
N ALA A 117 12.74 1.35 -8.48
CA ALA A 117 13.82 2.30 -8.73
C ALA A 117 13.39 3.38 -9.74
N GLY A 118 12.77 3.00 -10.85
CA GLY A 118 12.22 3.92 -11.84
C GLY A 118 11.16 4.85 -11.26
N LYS A 119 10.24 4.31 -10.44
CA LYS A 119 9.22 5.10 -9.74
C LYS A 119 9.85 6.11 -8.78
N ASN A 120 10.86 5.71 -8.02
CA ASN A 120 11.56 6.60 -7.08
C ASN A 120 12.27 7.77 -7.80
N ILE A 121 12.86 7.51 -8.97
CA ILE A 121 13.48 8.56 -9.80
C ILE A 121 12.41 9.54 -10.31
N ALA A 122 11.27 9.03 -10.78
CA ALA A 122 10.17 9.87 -11.25
C ALA A 122 9.60 10.76 -10.13
N ILE A 123 9.40 10.20 -8.94
CA ILE A 123 8.94 10.95 -7.75
C ILE A 123 9.92 12.09 -7.43
N LYS A 124 11.22 11.81 -7.40
CA LYS A 124 12.24 12.84 -7.11
C LYS A 124 12.23 14.01 -8.11
N ARG A 125 11.97 13.71 -9.40
CA ARG A 125 11.82 14.74 -10.43
C ARG A 125 10.56 15.57 -10.23
N LEU A 126 9.45 14.95 -9.86
CA LEU A 126 8.20 15.66 -9.56
C LEU A 126 8.37 16.60 -8.36
N GLU A 127 9.02 16.14 -7.29
CA GLU A 127 9.33 16.98 -6.13
C GLU A 127 10.25 18.15 -6.47
N GLN A 128 11.19 17.98 -7.40
CA GLN A 128 12.02 19.08 -7.91
C GLN A 128 11.18 20.11 -8.66
N ASN A 129 10.30 19.66 -9.55
CA ASN A 129 9.41 20.54 -10.30
C ASN A 129 8.43 21.29 -9.38
N GLU A 130 7.92 20.63 -8.35
CA GLU A 130 7.04 21.26 -7.35
C GLU A 130 7.76 22.40 -6.63
N ARG A 131 8.99 22.17 -6.15
CA ARG A 131 9.83 23.22 -5.54
C ARG A 131 10.13 24.38 -6.50
N GLU A 132 10.34 24.09 -7.78
CA GLU A 132 10.58 25.11 -8.79
C GLU A 132 9.33 25.97 -9.02
N LEU A 133 8.16 25.34 -9.17
CA LEU A 133 6.87 26.02 -9.33
C LEU A 133 6.54 26.88 -8.10
N GLU A 134 6.77 26.37 -6.89
CA GLU A 134 6.63 27.17 -5.66
C GLU A 134 7.56 28.40 -5.65
N GLY A 135 8.77 28.25 -6.16
CA GLY A 135 9.72 29.35 -6.34
C GLY A 135 9.18 30.41 -7.32
N GLN A 136 8.67 29.97 -8.47
CA GLN A 136 8.09 30.86 -9.48
C GLN A 136 6.87 31.61 -8.94
N ILE A 137 6.01 30.94 -8.15
CA ILE A 137 4.84 31.56 -7.52
C ILE A 137 5.29 32.69 -6.58
N LYS A 138 6.25 32.42 -5.68
CA LYS A 138 6.78 33.44 -4.75
C LYS A 138 7.39 34.64 -5.49
N GLU A 139 8.11 34.39 -6.59
CA GLU A 139 8.67 35.46 -7.40
C GLU A 139 7.59 36.30 -8.08
N LEU A 140 6.55 35.67 -8.63
CA LEU A 140 5.41 36.36 -9.23
C LEU A 140 4.64 37.18 -8.20
N GLU A 141 4.39 36.64 -7.01
CA GLU A 141 3.75 37.37 -5.91
C GLU A 141 4.54 38.63 -5.53
N ALA A 142 5.87 38.52 -5.42
CA ALA A 142 6.73 39.67 -5.14
C ALA A 142 6.71 40.71 -6.27
N LYS A 143 6.64 40.29 -7.54
CA LYS A 143 6.49 41.19 -8.69
C LYS A 143 5.13 41.90 -8.66
N VAL A 144 4.06 41.17 -8.37
CA VAL A 144 2.72 41.73 -8.23
C VAL A 144 2.71 42.77 -7.11
N GLU A 145 3.25 42.46 -5.94
CA GLU A 145 3.32 43.38 -4.80
C GLU A 145 4.10 44.67 -5.12
N ARG A 146 5.26 44.55 -5.80
CA ARG A 146 6.00 45.75 -6.24
C ARG A 146 5.18 46.58 -7.22
N THR A 147 4.57 45.93 -8.21
CA THR A 147 3.80 46.61 -9.26
C THR A 147 2.60 47.34 -8.65
N THR A 148 1.83 46.67 -7.78
CA THR A 148 0.68 47.26 -7.09
C THR A 148 1.09 48.42 -6.21
N ARG A 149 2.18 48.30 -5.43
CA ARG A 149 2.71 49.39 -4.60
C ARG A 149 3.14 50.59 -5.43
N THR A 150 3.86 50.37 -6.53
CA THR A 150 4.27 51.48 -7.43
C THR A 150 3.07 52.15 -8.08
N ALA A 151 2.08 51.38 -8.54
CA ALA A 151 0.87 51.91 -9.14
C ALA A 151 0.11 52.80 -8.13
N LEU A 152 -0.07 52.33 -6.90
CA LEU A 152 -0.73 53.12 -5.84
C LEU A 152 -0.03 54.45 -5.55
N LEU A 153 1.30 54.46 -5.50
CA LEU A 153 2.07 55.70 -5.32
C LEU A 153 1.88 56.67 -6.49
N VAL A 154 1.96 56.18 -7.73
CA VAL A 154 1.78 57.00 -8.93
C VAL A 154 0.35 57.56 -9.00
N PHE A 155 -0.66 56.72 -8.78
CA PHE A 155 -2.06 57.17 -8.72
C PHE A 155 -2.29 58.20 -7.60
N GLY A 156 -1.71 57.99 -6.41
CA GLY A 156 -1.80 58.94 -5.30
C GLY A 156 -1.18 60.30 -5.62
N LEU A 157 0.02 60.32 -6.22
CA LEU A 157 0.69 61.55 -6.65
C LEU A 157 -0.10 62.30 -7.74
N ALA A 158 -0.69 61.56 -8.70
CA ALA A 158 -1.54 62.15 -9.72
C ALA A 158 -2.78 62.82 -9.11
N ILE A 159 -3.48 62.13 -8.19
CA ILE A 159 -4.65 62.68 -7.49
C ILE A 159 -4.26 63.95 -6.71
N ALA A 160 -3.13 63.94 -5.98
CA ALA A 160 -2.66 65.11 -5.24
C ALA A 160 -2.33 66.29 -6.16
N TYR A 161 -1.67 66.04 -7.31
CA TYR A 161 -1.38 67.06 -8.31
C TYR A 161 -2.65 67.69 -8.90
N PHE A 162 -3.62 66.86 -9.28
CA PHE A 162 -4.92 67.33 -9.78
C PHE A 162 -5.67 68.12 -8.71
N GLY A 163 -5.69 67.65 -7.46
CA GLY A 163 -6.30 68.36 -6.33
C GLY A 163 -5.68 69.75 -6.11
N LEU A 164 -4.35 69.85 -6.08
CA LEU A 164 -3.62 71.13 -5.97
C LEU A 164 -3.93 72.06 -7.13
N ARG A 165 -3.98 71.55 -8.37
CA ARG A 165 -4.35 72.33 -9.56
C ARG A 165 -5.77 72.91 -9.47
N VAL A 166 -6.73 72.11 -9.01
CA VAL A 166 -8.12 72.56 -8.80
C VAL A 166 -8.19 73.65 -7.74
N ILE A 167 -7.50 73.47 -6.60
CA ILE A 167 -7.47 74.48 -5.53
C ILE A 167 -6.86 75.78 -6.04
N LEU A 168 -5.71 75.72 -6.71
CA LEU A 168 -5.07 76.90 -7.30
C LEU A 168 -6.00 77.60 -8.29
N TRP A 169 -6.69 76.85 -9.16
CA TRP A 169 -7.65 77.39 -10.10
C TRP A 169 -8.82 78.11 -9.41
N VAL A 170 -9.41 77.51 -8.36
CA VAL A 170 -10.47 78.14 -7.57
C VAL A 170 -9.99 79.44 -6.92
N THR A 171 -8.80 79.43 -6.31
CA THR A 171 -8.23 80.62 -5.65
C THR A 171 -7.91 81.76 -6.62
N GLN A 172 -7.45 81.46 -7.84
CA GLN A 172 -7.15 82.47 -8.86
C GLN A 172 -8.41 83.01 -9.56
N SER A 173 -9.46 82.20 -9.67
CA SER A 173 -10.70 82.59 -10.37
C SER A 173 -11.58 83.53 -9.53
N GLY A 174 -11.21 83.83 -8.28
CA GLY A 174 -11.97 84.73 -7.41
C GLY A 174 -13.38 84.22 -7.05
N VAL A 175 -13.67 82.94 -7.32
CA VAL A 175 -14.96 82.31 -7.00
C VAL A 175 -14.91 81.89 -5.52
N THR A 176 -15.40 82.77 -4.64
CA THR A 176 -15.81 82.37 -3.30
C THR A 176 -17.04 81.46 -3.44
N ILE A 177 -16.95 80.27 -2.85
CA ILE A 177 -18.08 79.33 -2.70
C ILE A 177 -19.24 80.03 -1.99
#